data_AF-R4LMX1-F1
#
_entry.id   AF-R4LMX1-F1
#
_cell.length_a   1.000
_cell.length_b   1.000
_cell.length_c   1.000
_cell.angle_alpha   90.00
_cell.angle_beta   90.00
_cell.angle_gamma   90.00
#
_symmetry.space_group_name_H-M   'P 1'
#
loop_
_entity.id
_entity.type
_entity.pdbx_description
1 polymer ?
#
loop_
_entity_poly.entity_id
_entity_poly.type
_entity_poly.pdbx_seq_one_letter_code
_entity_poly.pdbx_strand_id
1 'polypeptide(L)'
;MYLIRTESQRTGMDSPAAVLTALAVSAQTVAVAGPTAGGLFIGLGGWRTIFAVNVPLGIVGLILGARRLPRAPAPVTRVRFDLPGIGLFAGSLAALLFFLMRPHLATLWLLGLAVAGGVAFCVRELRTEEPFLDLRVLGGNAPLLTTYGRNLLAFTVSYARSSMATRSGWRPAAG
;
A
#
# COMPACT_ATOMS: atom_id res chain seq x y z
N MET A 1 -18.30 -22.44 3.21
CA MET A 1 -17.59 -23.69 2.86
C MET A 1 -18.17 -24.42 1.64
N TYR A 2 -19.49 -24.46 1.45
CA TYR A 2 -20.12 -25.17 0.31
C TYR A 2 -19.83 -24.55 -1.07
N LEU A 3 -19.74 -23.21 -1.13
CA LEU A 3 -19.55 -22.43 -2.35
C LEU A 3 -18.12 -22.53 -2.94
N ILE A 4 -17.14 -22.95 -2.13
CA ILE A 4 -15.74 -23.12 -2.56
C ILE A 4 -15.55 -24.50 -3.23
N ARG A 5 -16.31 -25.52 -2.81
CA ARG A 5 -16.26 -26.87 -3.40
C ARG A 5 -16.92 -26.96 -4.77
N THR A 6 -17.91 -26.12 -5.05
CA THR A 6 -18.67 -26.14 -6.31
C THR A 6 -17.94 -25.45 -7.46
N GLU A 7 -17.13 -24.43 -7.17
CA GLU A 7 -16.27 -23.76 -8.17
C GLU A 7 -14.97 -24.52 -8.49
N SER A 8 -14.43 -25.30 -7.53
CA SER A 8 -13.18 -26.05 -7.75
C SER A 8 -13.33 -27.18 -8.78
N GLN A 9 -14.52 -27.74 -8.93
CA GLN A 9 -14.81 -28.81 -9.89
C GLN A 9 -14.96 -28.30 -11.33
N ARG A 10 -15.14 -26.99 -11.54
CA ARG A 10 -15.42 -26.41 -12.87
C ARG A 10 -14.18 -25.93 -13.61
N THR A 11 -13.10 -25.63 -12.89
CA THR A 11 -11.89 -24.98 -13.43
C THR A 11 -10.63 -25.84 -13.37
N GLY A 12 -10.63 -26.96 -12.64
CA GLY A 12 -9.49 -27.89 -12.60
C GLY A 12 -8.15 -27.28 -12.13
N MET A 13 -8.18 -26.09 -11.53
CA MET A 13 -7.02 -25.37 -11.02
C MET A 13 -7.02 -25.43 -9.49
N ASP A 14 -6.48 -26.51 -8.96
CA ASP A 14 -6.29 -26.73 -7.54
C ASP A 14 -5.06 -25.96 -7.02
N SER A 15 -5.25 -24.70 -6.61
CA SER A 15 -4.81 -24.23 -5.27
C SER A 15 -4.87 -22.69 -5.16
N PRO A 16 -5.57 -22.16 -4.13
CA PRO A 16 -5.45 -20.76 -3.71
C PRO A 16 -4.00 -20.37 -3.41
N ALA A 17 -3.18 -21.35 -3.01
CA ALA A 17 -1.77 -21.19 -2.71
C ALA A 17 -0.92 -20.87 -3.95
N ALA A 18 -1.15 -21.50 -5.11
CA ALA A 18 -0.36 -21.20 -6.31
C ALA A 18 -0.63 -19.78 -6.83
N VAL A 19 -1.90 -19.33 -6.83
CA VAL A 19 -2.25 -17.96 -7.21
C VAL A 19 -1.67 -16.96 -6.20
N LEU A 20 -1.80 -17.23 -4.90
CA LEU A 20 -1.22 -16.37 -3.86
C LEU A 20 0.31 -16.32 -3.95
N THR A 21 0.96 -17.43 -4.28
CA THR A 21 2.41 -17.52 -4.46
C THR A 21 2.84 -16.76 -5.71
N ALA A 22 2.11 -16.88 -6.82
CA ALA A 22 2.38 -16.13 -8.05
C ALA A 22 2.24 -14.61 -7.81
N LEU A 23 1.21 -14.18 -7.09
CA LEU A 23 1.03 -12.78 -6.68
C LEU A 23 2.16 -12.31 -5.75
N ALA A 24 2.54 -13.12 -4.76
CA ALA A 24 3.62 -12.79 -3.82
C ALA A 24 4.99 -12.71 -4.51
N VAL A 25 5.29 -13.64 -5.43
CA VAL A 25 6.52 -13.62 -6.24
C VAL A 25 6.52 -12.40 -7.15
N SER A 26 5.40 -12.09 -7.81
CA SER A 26 5.28 -10.89 -8.64
C SER A 26 5.54 -9.62 -7.83
N ALA A 27 4.92 -9.49 -6.65
CA ALA A 27 5.11 -8.33 -5.78
C ALA A 27 6.57 -8.17 -5.32
N GLN A 28 7.24 -9.27 -4.97
CA GLN A 28 8.64 -9.25 -4.55
C GLN A 28 9.58 -8.89 -5.72
N THR A 29 9.34 -9.45 -6.91
CA THR A 29 10.10 -9.09 -8.11
C THR A 29 10.00 -7.60 -8.41
N VAL A 30 8.78 -7.03 -8.31
CA VAL A 30 8.57 -5.59 -8.48
C VAL A 30 9.31 -4.79 -7.40
N ALA A 31 9.30 -5.23 -6.14
CA ALA A 31 10.00 -4.53 -5.06
C ALA A 31 11.52 -4.46 -5.27
N VAL A 32 12.13 -5.47 -5.88
CA VAL A 32 13.57 -5.51 -6.19
C VAL A 32 13.89 -4.78 -7.50
N ALA A 33 13.09 -4.98 -8.55
CA ALA A 33 13.31 -4.37 -9.86
C ALA A 33 12.95 -2.88 -9.89
N GLY A 34 11.99 -2.46 -9.06
CA GLY A 34 11.43 -1.11 -9.04
C GLY A 34 12.47 0.00 -8.82
N PRO A 35 13.30 -0.05 -7.77
CA PRO A 35 14.33 0.96 -7.52
C PRO A 35 15.36 1.07 -8.66
N THR A 36 15.79 -0.07 -9.22
CA THR A 36 16.76 -0.12 -10.32
C THR A 36 16.16 0.46 -11.61
N ALA A 37 14.93 0.08 -11.95
CA ALA A 37 14.22 0.62 -13.10
C ALA A 37 13.95 2.13 -12.94
N GLY A 38 13.54 2.56 -11.74
CA GLY A 38 13.33 3.96 -11.40
C GLY A 38 14.61 4.79 -11.53
N GLY A 39 15.74 4.29 -11.01
CA GLY A 39 17.05 4.93 -11.16
C GLY A 39 17.48 5.07 -12.62
N LEU A 40 17.25 4.03 -13.43
CA LEU A 40 17.53 4.06 -14.87
C LEU A 40 16.67 5.11 -15.59
N PHE A 41 15.37 5.20 -15.29
CA PHE A 41 14.49 6.20 -15.90
C PHE A 41 14.90 7.63 -15.54
N ILE A 42 15.29 7.86 -14.28
CA ILE A 42 15.82 9.17 -13.84
C ILE A 42 17.11 9.50 -14.60
N GLY A 43 17.99 8.53 -14.79
CA GLY A 43 19.24 8.72 -15.56
C GLY A 43 19.02 9.02 -17.04
N LEU A 44 17.98 8.48 -17.67
CA LEU A 44 17.71 8.66 -19.10
C LEU A 44 16.97 9.96 -19.45
N GLY A 45 16.10 10.44 -18.57
CA GLY A 45 15.26 11.62 -18.88
C GLY A 45 14.55 12.22 -17.67
N GLY A 46 15.09 11.99 -16.48
CA GLY A 46 14.56 12.48 -15.22
C GLY A 46 13.23 11.82 -14.83
N TRP A 47 12.37 12.58 -14.16
CA TRP A 47 11.08 12.08 -13.68
C TRP A 47 10.05 11.91 -14.82
N ARG A 48 10.23 12.61 -15.95
CA ARG A 48 9.27 12.63 -17.06
C ARG A 48 9.20 11.28 -17.78
N THR A 49 10.34 10.60 -17.93
CA THR A 49 10.44 9.25 -18.51
C THR A 49 9.69 8.21 -17.68
N ILE A 50 9.65 8.36 -16.34
CA ILE A 50 8.85 7.49 -15.47
C ILE A 50 7.37 7.57 -15.84
N PHE A 51 6.83 8.79 -16.01
CA PHE A 51 5.44 8.97 -16.41
C PHE A 51 5.20 8.54 -17.85
N ALA A 52 6.14 8.82 -18.75
CA ALA A 52 6.05 8.41 -20.15
C ALA A 52 5.96 6.88 -20.32
N VAL A 53 6.55 6.11 -19.40
CA VAL A 53 6.45 4.64 -19.40
C VAL A 53 5.22 4.14 -18.63
N ASN A 54 4.97 4.69 -17.43
CA ASN A 54 3.86 4.23 -16.58
C ASN A 54 2.48 4.54 -17.18
N VAL A 55 2.30 5.70 -17.82
CA VAL A 55 0.99 6.08 -18.38
C VAL A 55 0.53 5.11 -19.48
N PRO A 56 1.35 4.79 -20.52
CA PRO A 56 0.99 3.77 -21.50
C PRO A 56 0.76 2.39 -20.87
N LEU A 57 1.62 1.96 -19.93
CA LEU A 57 1.44 0.67 -19.25
C LEU A 57 0.12 0.61 -18.47
N GLY A 58 -0.26 1.69 -17.79
CA GLY A 58 -1.54 1.81 -17.10
C GLY A 58 -2.73 1.72 -18.06
N ILE A 59 -2.65 2.39 -19.22
CA ILE A 59 -3.69 2.31 -20.26
C ILE A 59 -3.82 0.89 -20.79
N VAL A 60 -2.71 0.22 -21.12
CA VAL A 60 -2.72 -1.18 -21.57
C VAL A 60 -3.33 -2.09 -20.51
N GLY A 61 -2.97 -1.90 -19.23
CA GLY A 61 -3.54 -2.62 -18.11
C GLY A 61 -5.05 -2.41 -17.98
N LEU A 62 -5.55 -1.18 -18.12
CA LEU A 62 -6.98 -0.86 -18.12
C LEU A 62 -7.71 -1.53 -19.29
N ILE A 63 -7.14 -1.50 -20.49
CA ILE A 63 -7.72 -2.14 -21.67
C ILE A 63 -7.78 -3.66 -21.50
N LEU A 64 -6.69 -4.28 -21.04
CA LEU A 64 -6.64 -5.71 -20.77
C LEU A 64 -7.62 -6.09 -19.66
N GLY A 65 -7.69 -5.29 -18.60
CA GLY A 65 -8.64 -5.48 -17.51
C GLY A 65 -10.07 -5.45 -18.01
N ALA A 66 -10.44 -4.42 -18.76
CA ALA A 66 -11.79 -4.27 -19.33
C ALA A 66 -12.17 -5.40 -20.31
N ARG A 67 -11.19 -6.00 -21.00
CA ARG A 67 -11.42 -7.10 -21.96
C ARG A 67 -11.39 -8.49 -21.34
N ARG A 68 -10.54 -8.72 -20.33
CA ARG A 68 -10.25 -10.05 -19.78
C ARG A 68 -10.96 -10.32 -18.46
N LEU A 69 -11.33 -9.29 -17.69
CA LEU A 69 -12.11 -9.52 -16.47
C LEU A 69 -13.53 -9.93 -16.85
N PRO A 70 -14.03 -11.07 -16.34
CA PRO A 70 -15.44 -11.42 -16.43
C PRO A 70 -16.27 -10.28 -15.84
N ARG A 71 -17.38 -9.91 -16.49
CA ARG A 71 -18.36 -8.99 -15.91
C ARG A 71 -18.94 -9.64 -14.66
N ALA A 72 -18.37 -9.33 -13.49
CA ALA A 72 -18.98 -9.70 -12.23
C ALA A 72 -20.38 -9.05 -12.17
N PRO A 73 -21.40 -9.74 -11.64
CA PRO A 73 -22.67 -9.09 -11.32
C PRO A 73 -22.35 -7.86 -10.49
N ALA A 74 -22.74 -6.67 -10.97
CA ALA A 74 -22.52 -5.45 -10.21
C ALA A 74 -23.08 -5.67 -8.80
N PRO A 75 -22.29 -5.46 -7.73
CA PRO A 75 -22.84 -5.46 -6.38
C PRO A 75 -24.03 -4.49 -6.39
N VAL A 76 -25.19 -4.97 -5.96
CA VAL A 76 -26.45 -4.19 -5.98
C VAL A 76 -26.33 -2.94 -5.10
N THR A 77 -25.32 -2.90 -4.22
CA THR A 77 -24.90 -1.76 -3.42
C THR A 77 -24.00 -0.85 -4.26
N ARG A 78 -24.49 0.34 -4.60
CA ARG A 78 -23.64 1.44 -5.07
C ARG A 78 -22.63 1.72 -3.96
N VAL A 79 -21.38 1.28 -4.13
CA VAL A 79 -20.28 1.66 -3.24
C VAL A 79 -20.16 3.19 -3.31
N ARG A 80 -20.69 3.90 -2.31
CA ARG A 80 -20.53 5.35 -2.20
C ARG A 80 -19.13 5.58 -1.67
N PHE A 81 -18.27 6.11 -2.52
CA PHE A 81 -16.94 6.52 -2.11
C PHE A 81 -17.06 7.57 -0.97
N ASP A 82 -16.50 7.27 0.20
CA ASP A 82 -16.38 8.22 1.31
C ASP A 82 -15.25 9.22 1.01
N LEU A 83 -15.49 10.14 0.06
CA LEU A 83 -14.59 11.25 -0.28
C LEU A 83 -14.09 12.03 0.96
N PRO A 84 -14.94 12.40 1.94
CA PRO A 84 -14.46 13.08 3.13
C PRO A 84 -13.61 12.19 4.05
N GLY A 85 -13.90 10.88 4.15
CA GLY A 85 -13.01 9.92 4.82
C GLY A 85 -11.64 9.84 4.15
N ILE A 86 -11.61 9.75 2.82
CA ILE A 86 -10.38 9.76 2.01
C ILE A 86 -9.59 11.05 2.23
N GLY A 87 -10.26 12.21 2.29
CA GLY A 87 -9.62 13.50 2.55
C GLY A 87 -8.98 13.58 3.93
N LEU A 88 -9.68 13.12 4.98
CA LEU A 88 -9.15 13.07 6.34
C LEU A 88 -7.95 12.12 6.44
N PHE A 89 -8.03 10.94 5.82
CA PHE A 89 -6.92 9.99 5.78
C PHE A 89 -5.70 10.56 5.05
N ALA A 90 -5.91 11.11 3.85
CA ALA A 90 -4.84 11.71 3.05
C ALA A 90 -4.19 12.89 3.78
N GLY A 91 -4.99 13.76 4.41
CA GLY A 91 -4.50 14.89 5.21
C GLY A 91 -3.71 14.46 6.43
N SER A 92 -4.23 13.49 7.19
CA SER A 92 -3.53 12.89 8.34
C SER A 92 -2.20 12.26 7.92
N LEU A 93 -2.21 11.47 6.84
CA LEU A 93 -1.02 10.80 6.34
C LEU A 93 0.01 11.81 5.81
N ALA A 94 -0.42 12.85 5.10
CA ALA A 94 0.45 13.92 4.64
C ALA A 94 1.08 14.67 5.83
N ALA A 95 0.30 15.06 6.82
CA ALA A 95 0.80 15.73 8.02
C ALA A 95 1.83 14.87 8.76
N LEU A 96 1.57 13.57 8.89
CA LEU A 96 2.49 12.61 9.49
C LEU A 96 3.79 12.50 8.69
N LEU A 97 3.70 12.38 7.36
CA LEU A 97 4.86 12.31 6.46
C LEU A 97 5.73 13.57 6.55
N PHE A 98 5.12 14.76 6.51
CA PHE A 98 5.84 16.03 6.65
C PHE A 98 6.56 16.14 7.99
N PHE A 99 5.91 15.71 9.08
CA PHE A 99 6.56 15.64 10.39
C PHE A 99 7.76 14.67 10.40
N LEU A 100 7.59 13.46 9.85
CA LEU A 100 8.63 12.43 9.83
C LEU A 100 9.83 12.81 8.96
N MET A 101 9.63 13.67 7.94
CA MET A 101 10.70 14.11 7.06
C MET A 101 11.69 15.05 7.76
N ARG A 102 11.23 15.85 8.72
CA ARG A 102 12.08 16.71 9.57
C ARG A 102 11.50 16.79 10.99
N PRO A 103 11.76 15.78 11.83
CA PRO A 103 11.25 15.76 13.19
C PRO A 103 11.92 16.87 14.00
N HIS A 104 11.14 17.87 14.39
CA HIS A 104 11.61 19.00 15.18
C HIS A 104 10.53 19.44 16.18
N LEU A 105 10.94 20.06 17.29
CA LEU A 105 10.01 20.53 18.32
C LEU A 105 9.05 21.59 17.74
N ALA A 106 9.52 22.41 16.81
CA ALA A 106 8.70 23.40 16.11
C ALA A 106 7.65 22.78 15.16
N THR A 107 7.79 21.51 14.77
CA THR A 107 6.85 20.79 13.91
C THR A 107 5.93 19.85 14.69
N LEU A 108 5.95 19.86 16.02
CA LEU A 108 5.04 19.07 16.87
C LEU A 108 3.56 19.32 16.59
N TRP A 109 3.20 20.52 16.09
CA TRP A 109 1.83 20.82 15.68
C TRP A 109 1.37 19.95 14.50
N LEU A 110 2.27 19.53 13.60
CA LEU A 110 1.96 18.59 12.50
C LEU A 110 1.70 17.19 13.05
N LEU A 111 2.40 16.78 14.11
CA LEU A 111 2.12 15.53 14.81
C LEU A 111 0.75 15.60 15.48
N GLY A 112 0.42 16.71 16.14
CA GLY A 112 -0.91 16.96 16.70
C GLY A 112 -2.00 16.93 15.63
N LEU A 113 -1.76 17.55 14.47
CA LEU A 113 -2.68 17.55 13.32
C LEU A 113 -2.86 16.15 12.74
N ALA A 114 -1.80 15.36 12.61
CA ALA A 114 -1.85 13.98 12.16
C ALA A 114 -2.64 13.10 13.13
N VAL A 115 -2.39 13.21 14.44
CA VAL A 115 -3.13 12.45 15.45
C VAL A 115 -4.60 12.88 15.46
N ALA A 116 -4.90 14.17 15.43
CA ALA A 116 -6.26 14.67 15.40
C ALA A 116 -7.00 14.24 14.12
N GLY A 117 -6.35 14.32 12.96
CA GLY A 117 -6.88 13.85 11.67
C GLY A 117 -7.12 12.35 11.65
N GLY A 118 -6.19 11.57 12.21
CA GLY A 118 -6.33 10.12 12.35
C GLY A 118 -7.46 9.72 13.30
N VAL A 119 -7.61 10.40 14.44
CA VAL A 119 -8.73 10.17 15.37
C VAL A 119 -10.06 10.57 14.72
N ALA A 120 -10.11 11.72 14.03
CA ALA A 120 -11.30 12.16 13.30
C ALA A 120 -11.68 11.17 12.18
N PHE A 121 -10.68 10.63 11.48
CA PHE A 121 -10.86 9.58 10.50
C PHE A 121 -11.44 8.31 11.15
N CYS A 122 -10.83 7.80 12.22
CA CYS A 122 -11.33 6.63 12.94
C CYS A 122 -12.76 6.81 13.45
N VAL A 123 -13.07 7.96 14.06
CA VAL A 123 -14.42 8.25 14.57
C VAL A 123 -15.43 8.36 13.43
N ARG A 124 -15.05 8.99 12.31
CA ARG A 124 -15.92 9.08 11.13
C ARG A 124 -16.17 7.71 10.54
N GLU A 125 -15.12 6.92 10.36
CA GLU A 125 -15.19 5.62 9.72
C GLU A 125 -15.93 4.57 10.56
N LEU A 126 -15.88 4.69 11.89
CA LEU A 126 -16.73 3.91 12.80
C LEU A 126 -18.20 4.34 12.79
N ARG A 127 -18.53 5.55 12.28
CA ARG A 127 -19.88 6.10 12.21
C ARG A 127 -20.50 6.06 10.80
N THR A 128 -19.70 5.88 9.75
CA THR A 128 -20.16 5.80 8.36
C THR A 128 -20.67 4.39 8.05
N GLU A 129 -21.82 4.27 7.37
CA GLU A 129 -22.42 2.98 6.99
C GLU A 129 -21.63 2.25 5.90
N GLU A 130 -20.92 2.99 5.04
CA GLU A 130 -20.01 2.48 4.01
C GLU A 130 -18.58 3.04 4.22
N PRO A 131 -17.81 2.49 5.17
CA PRO A 131 -16.45 2.96 5.46
C PRO A 131 -15.47 2.65 4.33
N PHE A 132 -14.48 3.54 4.14
CA PHE A 132 -13.39 3.33 3.16
C PHE A 132 -12.45 2.19 3.60
N LEU A 133 -12.26 2.07 4.91
CA LEU A 133 -11.46 1.08 5.61
C LEU A 133 -12.34 0.53 6.74
N ASP A 134 -12.74 -0.74 6.67
CA ASP A 134 -13.59 -1.31 7.71
C ASP A 134 -12.79 -1.56 9.00
N LEU A 135 -12.68 -0.52 9.84
CA LEU A 135 -11.99 -0.56 11.12
C LEU A 135 -12.64 -1.54 12.11
N ARG A 136 -13.91 -1.91 11.89
CA ARG A 136 -14.64 -2.86 12.76
C ARG A 136 -14.09 -4.28 12.56
N VAL A 137 -13.68 -4.62 11.34
CA VAL A 137 -13.01 -5.89 11.02
C VAL A 137 -11.61 -5.94 11.62
N LEU A 138 -10.89 -4.83 11.67
CA LEU A 138 -9.60 -4.76 12.38
C LEU A 138 -9.78 -4.98 13.89
N GLY A 139 -10.79 -4.35 14.51
CA GLY A 139 -11.06 -4.49 15.94
C GLY A 139 -11.49 -5.91 16.38
N GLY A 140 -12.19 -6.65 15.52
CA GLY A 140 -12.66 -8.01 15.82
C GLY A 140 -11.64 -9.12 15.58
N ASN A 141 -10.58 -8.86 14.80
CA ASN A 141 -9.64 -9.89 14.34
C ASN A 141 -8.22 -9.66 14.87
N ALA A 142 -7.98 -10.09 16.12
CA ALA A 142 -6.64 -10.07 16.73
C ALA A 142 -5.53 -10.66 15.84
N PRO A 143 -5.74 -11.76 15.08
CA PRO A 143 -4.73 -12.29 14.15
C PRO A 143 -4.32 -11.32 13.03
N LEU A 144 -5.26 -10.51 12.53
CA LEU A 144 -4.98 -9.49 11.51
C LEU A 144 -4.14 -8.35 12.10
N LEU A 145 -4.51 -7.86 13.27
CA LEU A 145 -3.74 -6.86 14.02
C LEU A 145 -2.30 -7.33 14.28
N THR A 146 -2.12 -8.59 14.71
CA THR A 146 -0.77 -9.14 14.91
C THR A 146 0.02 -9.25 13.61
N THR A 147 -0.64 -9.56 12.49
CA THR A 147 0.03 -9.66 11.19
C THR A 147 0.50 -8.30 10.69
N TYR A 148 -0.36 -7.28 10.76
CA TYR A 148 0.00 -5.91 10.40
C TYR A 148 1.07 -5.35 11.33
N GLY A 149 0.97 -5.60 12.65
CA GLY A 149 1.97 -5.21 13.63
C GLY A 149 3.34 -5.84 13.35
N ARG A 150 3.37 -7.15 13.06
CA ARG A 150 4.61 -7.85 12.66
C ARG A 150 5.21 -7.25 11.39
N ASN A 151 4.38 -6.95 10.39
CA ASN A 151 4.84 -6.40 9.12
C ASN A 151 5.42 -4.98 9.30
N LEU A 152 4.76 -4.16 10.12
CA LEU A 152 5.25 -2.82 10.46
C LEU A 152 6.62 -2.90 11.14
N LEU A 153 6.76 -3.75 12.16
CA LEU A 153 8.03 -3.97 12.85
C LEU A 153 9.12 -4.46 11.89
N ALA A 154 8.80 -5.41 11.01
CA ALA A 154 9.74 -5.92 10.02
C ALA A 154 10.25 -4.83 9.08
N PHE A 155 9.36 -3.96 8.58
CA PHE A 155 9.76 -2.83 7.73
C PHE A 155 10.57 -1.79 8.49
N THR A 156 10.19 -1.45 9.72
CA THR A 156 10.95 -0.53 10.58
C THR A 156 12.37 -1.05 10.83
N VAL A 157 12.52 -2.32 11.18
CA VAL A 157 13.83 -2.96 11.37
C VAL A 157 14.63 -2.96 10.07
N SER A 158 13.98 -3.24 8.94
CA SER A 158 14.66 -3.24 7.64
C SER A 158 15.19 -1.86 7.25
N TYR A 159 14.41 -0.81 7.50
CA TYR A 159 14.80 0.57 7.28
C TYR A 159 15.90 1.04 8.25
N ALA A 160 15.79 0.68 9.53
CA ALA A 160 16.83 0.98 10.52
C ALA A 160 18.17 0.35 10.12
N ARG A 161 18.14 -0.92 9.69
CA ARG A 161 19.33 -1.65 9.20
C ARG A 161 19.95 -0.98 7.98
N SER A 162 19.16 -0.60 6.99
CA SER A 162 19.68 0.08 5.79
C SER A 162 20.32 1.43 6.14
N SER A 163 19.69 2.20 7.03
CA SER A 163 20.21 3.50 7.47
C SER A 163 21.52 3.39 8.25
N MET A 164 21.70 2.34 9.06
CA MET A 164 22.94 2.07 9.80
C MET A 164 24.07 1.61 8.86
N ALA A 165 23.77 0.74 7.89
CA ALA A 165 24.74 0.27 6.91
C ALA A 165 25.29 1.40 6.03
N THR A 166 24.46 2.38 5.65
CA THR A 166 24.91 3.56 4.91
C THR A 166 25.84 4.46 5.75
N ARG A 167 25.66 4.51 7.08
CA ARG A 167 26.53 5.29 7.97
C ARG A 167 27.87 4.61 8.28
N SER A 168 27.96 3.28 8.22
CA SER A 168 29.20 2.53 8.51
C SER A 168 30.13 2.33 7.30
N GLY A 169 29.70 2.67 6.08
CA GLY A 169 30.39 2.34 4.82
C GLY A 169 31.29 3.42 4.22
N TRP A 170 31.53 4.57 4.88
CA TRP A 170 32.37 5.64 4.32
C TRP A 170 33.46 6.09 5.30
N ARG A 171 34.55 5.32 5.34
CA ARG A 171 35.87 5.81 5.73
C ARG A 171 36.76 5.71 4.50
N PRO A 172 37.00 6.79 3.74
CA PRO A 172 38.13 6.78 2.82
C PRO A 172 39.39 6.59 3.68
N ALA A 173 40.10 5.49 3.45
CA ALA A 173 41.42 5.29 4.01
C ALA A 173 42.33 6.38 3.42
N ALA A 174 42.49 7.48 4.15
CA ALA A 174 43.59 8.39 3.98
C ALA A 174 44.75 7.83 4.81
N GLY A 175 45.74 7.28 4.10
CA GLY A 175 47.00 6.77 4.63
C GLY A 175 47.93 6.52 3.47
#